data_AF-A0A1Y2HGF0-F1
#
_entry.id   AF-A0A1Y2HGF0-F1
#
_cell.length_a   1.000
_cell.length_b   1.000
_cell.length_c   1.000
_cell.angle_alpha   90.00
_cell.angle_beta   90.00
_cell.angle_gamma   90.00
#
_symmetry.space_group_name_H-M   'P 1'
#
loop_
_entity.id
_entity.type
_entity.pdbx_description
1 polymer ?
#
loop_
_entity_poly.entity_id
_entity_poly.type
_entity_poly.pdbx_seq_one_letter_code
_entity_poly.pdbx_strand_id
1 'polypeptide(L)'
;DHINPTANMTTASMTSRTHSDTNALRNVVVFAADFSGSTWNQPQYWSRVGDHFDAYLREHGPDSVISLRWDTKLEPGTHADLKDTIRTLDGRGGTAPSVVAQYLVDKHGIEFNVTKLCILTDGDIDRGEVDRCDRILAAAPRKIPDIEACLFGRYNPDLSVVAPFARAAKFTIRQNDEILAEGDASVAVESSGVLEAITTPTEFFAKFDELNKVIVVQNLGKTNPALRNELLDLQKRLMEWIAWDNRRKATEAMAAAAAAADTSKDDSDAGEVVENPIMKELAKGDYAAAVAATKTLVDS
;
A
#
# COMPACT_ATOMS: atom_id res chain seq x y z
N ASP A 1 32.69 -16.90 -85.28
CA ASP A 1 32.79 -15.43 -85.10
C ASP A 1 31.55 -14.96 -84.33
N HIS A 2 31.55 -15.07 -83.01
CA HIS A 2 31.97 -14.04 -82.05
C HIS A 2 31.24 -12.69 -82.22
N ILE A 3 30.35 -12.35 -81.27
CA ILE A 3 30.36 -11.12 -80.45
C ILE A 3 29.25 -11.21 -79.37
N ASN A 4 29.63 -10.85 -78.14
CA ASN A 4 28.89 -10.86 -76.88
C ASN A 4 27.70 -9.88 -76.80
N PRO A 5 26.68 -10.15 -75.96
CA PRO A 5 25.85 -9.12 -75.36
C PRO A 5 26.45 -8.62 -74.02
N THR A 6 26.67 -7.32 -73.92
CA THR A 6 27.10 -6.60 -72.71
C THR A 6 25.98 -6.54 -71.68
N ALA A 7 26.23 -7.11 -70.49
CA ALA A 7 25.40 -6.94 -69.30
C ALA A 7 25.85 -5.70 -68.50
N ASN A 8 24.91 -4.81 -68.21
CA ASN A 8 25.10 -3.68 -67.31
C ASN A 8 25.14 -4.19 -65.85
N MET A 9 26.30 -4.05 -65.20
CA MET A 9 26.44 -4.17 -63.75
C MET A 9 26.04 -2.84 -63.10
N THR A 10 24.86 -2.81 -62.49
CA THR A 10 24.47 -1.74 -61.56
C THR A 10 24.96 -2.12 -60.17
N THR A 11 26.03 -1.48 -59.70
CA THR A 11 26.53 -1.60 -58.33
C THR A 11 25.54 -0.96 -57.35
N ALA A 12 24.68 -1.78 -56.73
CA ALA A 12 23.90 -1.37 -55.57
C ALA A 12 24.84 -1.25 -54.35
N SER A 13 25.06 -0.02 -53.93
CA SER A 13 25.73 0.33 -52.68
C SER A 13 24.99 -0.29 -51.50
N MET A 14 25.57 -1.33 -50.90
CA MET A 14 25.18 -1.84 -49.58
C MET A 14 25.53 -0.79 -48.52
N THR A 15 24.61 0.15 -48.27
CA THR A 15 24.59 0.88 -47.01
C THR A 15 24.23 -0.09 -45.90
N SER A 16 25.26 -0.53 -45.18
CA SER A 16 25.18 -1.20 -43.89
C SER A 16 24.27 -0.39 -42.96
N ARG A 17 23.03 -0.85 -42.78
CA ARG A 17 22.19 -0.41 -41.66
C ARG A 17 22.73 -1.13 -40.42
N THR A 18 23.41 -0.36 -39.58
CA THR A 18 23.73 -0.74 -38.21
C THR A 18 22.43 -1.02 -37.46
N HIS A 19 22.05 -2.29 -37.35
CA HIS A 19 21.03 -2.76 -36.41
C HIS A 19 21.58 -2.62 -34.99
N SER A 20 21.18 -1.52 -34.35
CA SER A 20 21.27 -1.27 -32.92
C SER A 20 19.87 -0.97 -32.37
N ASP A 21 18.87 -1.74 -32.81
CA ASP A 21 17.58 -1.77 -32.12
C ASP A 21 17.64 -2.93 -31.12
N THR A 22 18.15 -2.65 -29.92
CA THR A 22 17.72 -3.41 -28.75
C THR A 22 16.22 -3.22 -28.67
N ASN A 23 15.46 -4.22 -29.12
CA ASN A 23 14.01 -4.20 -29.19
C ASN A 23 13.48 -3.99 -27.76
N ALA A 24 13.21 -2.74 -27.40
CA ALA A 24 12.79 -2.39 -26.06
C ALA A 24 11.45 -3.07 -25.79
N LEU A 25 11.36 -3.77 -24.66
CA LEU A 25 10.12 -4.45 -24.29
C LEU A 25 8.98 -3.43 -24.20
N ARG A 26 7.87 -3.72 -24.86
CA ARG A 26 6.68 -2.86 -24.83
C ARG A 26 6.13 -2.75 -23.41
N ASN A 27 5.66 -1.57 -23.05
CA ASN A 27 4.94 -1.34 -21.80
C ASN A 27 3.48 -1.75 -21.98
N VAL A 28 2.94 -2.52 -21.04
CA VAL A 28 1.57 -3.02 -21.10
C VAL A 28 0.86 -2.94 -19.75
N VAL A 29 -0.45 -2.84 -19.83
CA VAL A 29 -1.36 -3.03 -18.71
C VAL A 29 -1.97 -4.42 -18.82
N VAL A 30 -1.92 -5.18 -17.73
CA VAL A 30 -2.56 -6.50 -17.65
C VAL A 30 -3.91 -6.33 -16.99
N PHE A 31 -4.98 -6.69 -17.69
CA PHE A 31 -6.36 -6.68 -17.20
C PHE A 31 -6.81 -8.13 -16.99
N ALA A 32 -6.86 -8.58 -15.74
CA ALA A 32 -7.11 -9.95 -15.34
C ALA A 32 -8.47 -10.08 -14.64
N ALA A 33 -9.47 -10.57 -15.38
CA ALA A 33 -10.82 -10.77 -14.87
C ALA A 33 -11.02 -12.20 -14.35
N ASP A 34 -11.44 -12.31 -13.10
CA ASP A 34 -11.88 -13.56 -12.50
C ASP A 34 -13.12 -14.05 -13.25
N PHE A 35 -13.06 -15.28 -13.72
CA PHE A 35 -14.21 -15.96 -14.33
C PHE A 35 -14.46 -17.29 -13.62
N SER A 36 -14.23 -17.34 -12.30
CA SER A 36 -14.52 -18.47 -11.43
C SER A 36 -16.02 -18.80 -11.38
N GLY A 37 -16.39 -19.97 -10.85
CA GLY A 37 -17.79 -20.39 -10.78
C GLY A 37 -18.72 -19.44 -10.00
N SER A 38 -18.20 -18.66 -9.04
CA SER A 38 -18.99 -17.66 -8.28
C SER A 38 -19.50 -16.52 -9.16
N THR A 39 -18.76 -16.19 -10.22
CA THR A 39 -19.11 -15.12 -11.15
C THR A 39 -20.11 -15.56 -12.23
N TRP A 40 -20.42 -16.87 -12.34
CA TRP A 40 -21.36 -17.40 -13.33
C TRP A 40 -22.74 -16.76 -13.19
N ASN A 41 -23.28 -16.24 -14.30
CA ASN A 41 -24.60 -15.62 -14.35
C ASN A 41 -24.78 -14.52 -13.27
N GLN A 42 -23.73 -13.72 -13.03
CA GLN A 42 -23.76 -12.54 -12.16
C GLN A 42 -23.75 -11.24 -12.99
N PRO A 43 -24.91 -10.70 -13.43
CA PRO A 43 -24.96 -9.51 -14.28
C PRO A 43 -24.27 -8.29 -13.69
N GLN A 44 -24.36 -8.11 -12.36
CA GLN A 44 -23.76 -6.96 -11.67
C GLN A 44 -22.23 -7.00 -11.71
N TYR A 45 -21.64 -8.19 -11.55
CA TYR A 45 -20.20 -8.41 -11.67
C TYR A 45 -19.73 -8.11 -13.11
N TRP A 46 -20.34 -8.79 -14.08
CA TRP A 46 -19.92 -8.70 -15.48
C TRP A 46 -20.16 -7.33 -16.10
N SER A 47 -21.23 -6.62 -15.73
CA SER A 47 -21.44 -5.23 -16.15
C SER A 47 -20.26 -4.35 -15.75
N ARG A 48 -19.82 -4.44 -14.49
CA ARG A 48 -18.68 -3.64 -14.00
C ARG A 48 -17.37 -4.06 -14.62
N VAL A 49 -17.13 -5.36 -14.81
CA VAL A 49 -15.93 -5.83 -15.54
C VAL A 49 -15.91 -5.23 -16.94
N GLY A 50 -17.04 -5.19 -17.64
CA GLY A 50 -17.16 -4.54 -18.94
C GLY A 50 -16.85 -3.05 -18.92
N ASP A 51 -17.43 -2.31 -17.97
CA ASP A 51 -17.21 -0.87 -17.82
C ASP A 51 -15.74 -0.55 -17.56
N HIS A 52 -15.09 -1.28 -16.64
CA HIS A 52 -13.67 -1.14 -16.35
C HIS A 52 -12.79 -1.52 -17.54
N PHE A 53 -13.12 -2.60 -18.25
CA PHE A 53 -12.35 -3.03 -19.42
C PHE A 53 -12.42 -1.98 -20.54
N ASP A 54 -13.60 -1.47 -20.85
CA ASP A 54 -13.78 -0.42 -21.87
C ASP A 54 -13.11 0.91 -21.46
N ALA A 55 -13.06 1.23 -20.16
CA ALA A 55 -12.30 2.37 -19.64
C ALA A 55 -10.80 2.19 -19.87
N TYR A 56 -10.25 1.02 -19.53
CA TYR A 56 -8.83 0.69 -19.71
C TYR A 56 -8.41 0.72 -21.19
N LEU A 57 -9.25 0.19 -22.09
CA LEU A 57 -8.99 0.25 -23.53
C LEU A 57 -8.96 1.69 -24.04
N ARG A 58 -9.80 2.57 -23.50
CA ARG A 58 -9.84 4.01 -23.86
C ARG A 58 -8.64 4.76 -23.32
N GLU A 59 -8.21 4.47 -22.10
CA GLU A 59 -7.11 5.15 -21.42
C GLU A 59 -5.74 4.75 -21.97
N HIS A 60 -5.50 3.45 -22.16
CA HIS A 60 -4.18 2.92 -22.51
C HIS A 60 -4.03 2.55 -24.00
N GLY A 61 -5.15 2.46 -24.72
CA GLY A 61 -5.21 1.95 -26.08
C GLY A 61 -5.18 0.43 -26.14
N PRO A 62 -5.86 -0.19 -27.14
CA PRO A 62 -6.01 -1.64 -27.21
C PRO A 62 -4.67 -2.38 -27.32
N ASP A 63 -3.70 -1.86 -28.06
CA ASP A 63 -2.40 -2.52 -28.25
C ASP A 63 -1.55 -2.60 -26.98
N SER A 64 -1.88 -1.78 -25.96
CA SER A 64 -1.20 -1.73 -24.67
C SER A 64 -1.87 -2.57 -23.60
N VAL A 65 -3.07 -3.11 -23.84
CA VAL A 65 -3.85 -3.86 -22.84
C VAL A 65 -3.85 -5.36 -23.16
N ILE A 66 -3.35 -6.16 -22.24
CA ILE A 66 -3.45 -7.62 -22.28
C ILE A 66 -4.66 -8.04 -21.46
N SER A 67 -5.65 -8.67 -22.10
CA SER A 67 -6.81 -9.27 -21.43
C SER A 67 -6.53 -10.70 -21.02
N LEU A 68 -6.70 -11.01 -19.74
CA LEU A 68 -6.61 -12.34 -19.18
C LEU A 68 -7.95 -12.71 -18.52
N ARG A 69 -8.37 -13.95 -18.70
CA ARG A 69 -9.42 -14.58 -17.89
C ARG A 69 -8.75 -15.59 -16.96
N TRP A 70 -9.13 -15.62 -15.70
CA TRP A 70 -8.52 -16.54 -14.74
C TRP A 70 -9.52 -17.18 -13.78
N ASP A 71 -9.35 -18.47 -13.55
CA ASP A 71 -10.03 -19.29 -12.55
C ASP A 71 -8.95 -20.13 -11.83
N THR A 72 -9.07 -21.46 -11.83
CA THR A 72 -7.96 -22.39 -11.52
C THR A 72 -6.88 -22.46 -12.61
N LYS A 73 -7.13 -21.84 -13.77
CA LYS A 73 -6.26 -21.76 -14.93
C LYS A 73 -6.22 -20.32 -15.43
N LEU A 74 -5.16 -20.01 -16.16
CA LEU A 74 -5.07 -18.75 -16.89
C LEU A 74 -5.41 -18.98 -18.35
N GLU A 75 -6.30 -18.16 -18.89
CA GLU A 75 -6.64 -18.13 -20.31
C GLU A 75 -6.32 -16.75 -20.90
N PRO A 76 -5.10 -16.58 -21.45
CA PRO A 76 -4.80 -15.43 -22.30
C PRO A 76 -5.72 -15.48 -23.52
N GLY A 77 -6.34 -14.35 -23.85
CA GLY A 77 -7.26 -14.24 -24.99
C GLY A 77 -7.21 -12.88 -25.62
N THR A 78 -7.96 -12.73 -26.71
CA THR A 78 -8.21 -11.44 -27.35
C THR A 78 -9.21 -10.62 -26.53
N HIS A 79 -9.30 -9.32 -26.81
CA HIS A 79 -10.35 -8.47 -26.22
C HIS A 79 -11.76 -8.96 -26.58
N ALA A 80 -11.93 -9.57 -27.76
CA ALA A 80 -13.19 -10.15 -28.17
C ALA A 80 -13.57 -11.35 -27.29
N ASP A 81 -12.60 -12.20 -26.93
CA ASP A 81 -12.84 -13.35 -26.05
C ASP A 81 -13.33 -12.92 -24.66
N LEU A 82 -12.73 -11.86 -24.09
CA LEU A 82 -13.19 -11.31 -22.80
C LEU A 82 -14.58 -10.66 -22.93
N LYS A 83 -14.85 -9.91 -24.01
CA LYS A 83 -16.18 -9.32 -24.26
C LYS A 83 -17.26 -10.38 -24.46
N ASP A 84 -16.93 -11.49 -25.09
CA ASP A 84 -17.85 -12.62 -25.22
C ASP A 84 -18.14 -13.26 -23.86
N THR A 85 -17.12 -13.50 -23.02
CA THR A 85 -17.30 -13.97 -21.64
C THR A 85 -18.20 -13.03 -20.82
N ILE A 86 -17.98 -11.71 -20.91
CA ILE A 86 -18.82 -10.70 -20.26
C ILE A 86 -20.27 -10.79 -20.76
N ARG A 87 -20.47 -10.89 -22.08
CA ARG A 87 -21.80 -10.96 -22.71
C ARG A 87 -22.56 -12.23 -22.32
N THR A 88 -21.86 -13.35 -22.21
CA THR A 88 -22.46 -14.65 -21.86
C THR A 88 -22.52 -14.90 -20.36
N LEU A 89 -21.95 -14.00 -19.54
CA LEU A 89 -21.86 -14.13 -18.09
C LEU A 89 -21.17 -15.45 -17.66
N ASP A 90 -20.15 -15.87 -18.41
CA ASP A 90 -19.51 -17.18 -18.26
C ASP A 90 -18.48 -17.18 -17.13
N GLY A 91 -18.79 -17.91 -16.04
CA GLY A 91 -17.86 -18.26 -14.97
C GLY A 91 -17.79 -19.78 -14.71
N ARG A 92 -16.61 -20.31 -14.40
CA ARG A 92 -16.35 -21.74 -14.18
C ARG A 92 -15.16 -22.00 -13.27
N GLY A 93 -15.02 -23.23 -12.79
CA GLY A 93 -13.86 -23.60 -11.95
C GLY A 93 -13.86 -22.93 -10.58
N GLY A 94 -12.70 -22.91 -9.94
CA GLY A 94 -12.46 -22.25 -8.65
C GLY A 94 -11.61 -20.99 -8.80
N THR A 95 -11.31 -20.33 -7.68
CA THR A 95 -10.58 -19.05 -7.65
C THR A 95 -9.12 -19.29 -7.27
N ALA A 96 -8.18 -19.18 -8.22
CA ALA A 96 -6.75 -19.38 -7.96
C ALA A 96 -5.88 -18.27 -8.60
N PRO A 97 -5.75 -17.10 -7.97
CA PRO A 97 -4.97 -15.99 -8.51
C PRO A 97 -3.46 -16.30 -8.66
N SER A 98 -2.96 -17.42 -8.10
CA SER A 98 -1.58 -17.86 -8.32
C SER A 98 -1.27 -18.09 -9.81
N VAL A 99 -2.27 -18.39 -10.65
CA VAL A 99 -2.06 -18.50 -12.10
C VAL A 99 -1.75 -17.14 -12.75
N VAL A 100 -2.32 -16.05 -12.23
CA VAL A 100 -2.01 -14.67 -12.63
C VAL A 100 -0.62 -14.30 -12.13
N ALA A 101 -0.30 -14.61 -10.87
CA ALA A 101 1.04 -14.38 -10.31
C ALA A 101 2.13 -15.08 -11.14
N GLN A 102 1.92 -16.35 -11.50
CA GLN A 102 2.87 -17.13 -12.30
C GLN A 102 3.05 -16.51 -13.68
N TYR A 103 1.96 -16.12 -14.34
CA TYR A 103 2.03 -15.44 -15.63
C TYR A 103 2.86 -14.16 -15.58
N LEU A 104 2.68 -13.35 -14.54
CA LEU A 104 3.43 -12.11 -14.40
C LEU A 104 4.93 -12.39 -14.20
N VAL A 105 5.30 -13.39 -13.40
CA VAL A 105 6.69 -13.81 -13.21
C VAL A 105 7.31 -14.30 -14.52
N ASP A 106 6.58 -15.09 -15.31
CA ASP A 106 7.08 -15.72 -16.52
C ASP A 106 7.23 -14.73 -17.69
N LYS A 107 6.51 -13.60 -17.66
CA LYS A 107 6.39 -12.68 -18.80
C LYS A 107 6.94 -11.27 -18.55
N HIS A 108 6.83 -10.75 -17.34
CA HIS A 108 7.24 -9.39 -16.99
C HIS A 108 8.76 -9.22 -17.04
N GLY A 109 9.23 -8.27 -17.84
CA GLY A 109 10.65 -8.04 -18.10
C GLY A 109 11.28 -9.06 -19.06
N ILE A 110 10.48 -9.94 -19.66
CA ILE A 110 10.92 -10.96 -20.63
C ILE A 110 10.24 -10.73 -21.99
N GLU A 111 8.90 -10.73 -22.02
CA GLU A 111 8.12 -10.51 -23.24
C GLU A 111 7.55 -9.08 -23.32
N PHE A 112 7.28 -8.48 -22.17
CA PHE A 112 6.77 -7.11 -22.03
C PHE A 112 7.08 -6.57 -20.63
N ASN A 113 6.98 -5.26 -20.45
CA ASN A 113 7.05 -4.62 -19.15
C ASN A 113 5.63 -4.31 -18.66
N VAL A 114 5.20 -4.94 -17.58
CA VAL A 114 3.92 -4.62 -16.93
C VAL A 114 4.05 -3.29 -16.19
N THR A 115 3.26 -2.29 -16.60
CA THR A 115 3.17 -0.98 -15.94
C THR A 115 2.03 -0.91 -14.94
N LYS A 116 1.00 -1.74 -15.10
CA LYS A 116 -0.12 -1.85 -14.17
C LYS A 116 -0.78 -3.23 -14.28
N LEU A 117 -1.17 -3.82 -13.16
CA LEU A 117 -2.09 -4.96 -13.11
C LEU A 117 -3.45 -4.46 -12.63
N CYS A 118 -4.49 -4.65 -13.42
CA CYS A 118 -5.87 -4.59 -12.95
C CYS A 118 -6.35 -6.01 -12.69
N ILE A 119 -6.68 -6.36 -11.45
CA ILE A 119 -7.24 -7.66 -11.09
C ILE A 119 -8.67 -7.49 -10.57
N LEU A 120 -9.61 -8.20 -11.17
CA LEU A 120 -11.03 -8.11 -10.82
C LEU A 120 -11.50 -9.45 -10.30
N THR A 121 -12.23 -9.48 -9.19
CA THR A 121 -12.79 -10.70 -8.57
C THR A 121 -14.02 -10.38 -7.74
N ASP A 122 -14.85 -11.40 -7.45
CA ASP A 122 -16.00 -11.29 -6.58
C ASP A 122 -15.78 -11.83 -5.16
N GLY A 123 -14.61 -12.42 -4.85
CA GLY A 123 -14.36 -12.87 -3.49
C GLY A 123 -13.12 -13.72 -3.22
N ASP A 124 -13.24 -14.46 -2.12
CA ASP A 124 -12.17 -14.88 -1.23
C ASP A 124 -11.33 -16.04 -1.77
N ILE A 125 -10.08 -16.11 -1.30
CA ILE A 125 -9.23 -17.28 -1.47
C ILE A 125 -8.80 -17.82 -0.11
N ASP A 126 -8.49 -19.12 -0.07
CA ASP A 126 -7.94 -19.70 1.14
C ASP A 126 -6.52 -19.20 1.42
N ARG A 127 -6.08 -19.38 2.66
CA ARG A 127 -4.73 -19.00 3.10
C ARG A 127 -3.62 -19.70 2.30
N GLY A 128 -3.84 -20.93 1.86
CA GLY A 128 -2.85 -21.69 1.09
C GLY A 128 -2.59 -21.04 -0.27
N GLU A 129 -3.61 -20.47 -0.89
CA GLU A 129 -3.52 -19.75 -2.15
C GLU A 129 -2.86 -18.37 -1.98
N VAL A 130 -3.10 -17.68 -0.85
CA VAL A 130 -2.34 -16.47 -0.46
C VAL A 130 -0.85 -16.78 -0.36
N ASP A 131 -0.50 -17.81 0.43
CA ASP A 131 0.89 -18.24 0.64
C ASP A 131 1.55 -18.72 -0.66
N ARG A 132 0.77 -19.28 -1.58
CA ARG A 132 1.24 -19.68 -2.92
C ARG A 132 1.55 -18.47 -3.78
N CYS A 133 0.65 -17.49 -3.87
CA CYS A 133 0.87 -16.25 -4.61
C CYS A 133 2.11 -15.51 -4.10
N ASP A 134 2.27 -15.43 -2.78
CA ASP A 134 3.44 -14.84 -2.14
C ASP A 134 4.75 -15.49 -2.57
N ARG A 135 4.81 -16.83 -2.54
CA ARG A 135 6.02 -17.55 -2.95
C ARG A 135 6.38 -17.29 -4.40
N ILE A 136 5.37 -17.25 -5.28
CA ILE A 136 5.57 -16.97 -6.71
C ILE A 136 6.08 -15.52 -6.90
N LEU A 137 5.41 -14.53 -6.32
CA LEU A 137 5.77 -13.11 -6.47
C LEU A 137 7.07 -12.73 -5.75
N ALA A 138 7.44 -13.45 -4.68
CA ALA A 138 8.73 -13.30 -4.03
C ALA A 138 9.90 -13.73 -4.94
N ALA A 139 9.69 -14.76 -5.77
CA ALA A 139 10.65 -15.24 -6.76
C ALA A 139 10.71 -14.38 -8.04
N ALA A 140 9.80 -13.40 -8.19
CA ALA A 140 9.73 -12.57 -9.38
C ALA A 140 11.04 -11.77 -9.59
N PRO A 141 11.63 -11.80 -10.80
CA PRO A 141 12.86 -11.05 -11.09
C PRO A 141 12.62 -9.53 -11.11
N ARG A 142 11.38 -9.10 -11.31
CA ARG A 142 10.95 -7.71 -11.29
C ARG A 142 9.64 -7.58 -10.54
N LYS A 143 9.49 -6.49 -9.79
CA LYS A 143 8.24 -6.14 -9.12
C LYS A 143 7.27 -5.50 -10.11
N ILE A 144 5.98 -5.70 -9.84
CA ILE A 144 4.91 -5.02 -10.58
C ILE A 144 4.76 -3.65 -9.92
N PRO A 145 4.84 -2.54 -10.69
CA PRO A 145 4.93 -1.22 -10.09
C PRO A 145 3.59 -0.70 -9.54
N ASP A 146 2.48 -1.06 -10.17
CA ASP A 146 1.15 -0.55 -9.85
C ASP A 146 0.08 -1.65 -9.98
N ILE A 147 -0.84 -1.70 -9.01
CA ILE A 147 -1.93 -2.67 -8.92
C ILE A 147 -3.24 -1.93 -8.68
N GLU A 148 -4.24 -2.19 -9.50
CA GLU A 148 -5.62 -1.85 -9.20
C GLU A 148 -6.40 -3.15 -8.97
N ALA A 149 -7.02 -3.27 -7.81
CA ALA A 149 -7.89 -4.40 -7.50
C ALA A 149 -9.33 -3.94 -7.40
N CYS A 150 -10.20 -4.58 -8.18
CA CYS A 150 -11.63 -4.27 -8.21
C CYS A 150 -12.42 -5.45 -7.66
N LEU A 151 -12.99 -5.27 -6.47
CA LEU A 151 -13.76 -6.29 -5.78
C LEU A 151 -15.26 -6.01 -5.96
N PHE A 152 -15.95 -6.93 -6.62
CA PHE A 152 -17.35 -6.76 -6.98
C PHE A 152 -18.20 -7.87 -6.38
N GLY A 153 -18.83 -7.59 -5.24
CA GLY A 153 -19.62 -8.58 -4.52
C GLY A 153 -20.69 -7.94 -3.65
N ARG A 154 -21.69 -8.75 -3.28
CA ARG A 154 -22.76 -8.33 -2.35
C ARG A 154 -22.30 -8.27 -0.90
N TYR A 155 -21.22 -8.98 -0.56
CA TYR A 155 -20.65 -9.06 0.78
C TYR A 155 -19.36 -8.24 0.86
N ASN A 156 -18.86 -8.01 2.07
CA ASN A 156 -17.53 -7.44 2.27
C ASN A 156 -16.50 -8.43 1.72
N PRO A 157 -15.91 -8.17 0.54
CA PRO A 157 -15.01 -9.11 -0.10
C PRO A 157 -13.73 -9.22 0.74
N ASP A 158 -13.19 -10.43 0.88
CA ASP A 158 -11.91 -10.61 1.53
C ASP A 158 -10.80 -10.02 0.65
N LEU A 159 -9.96 -9.19 1.27
CA LEU A 159 -8.78 -8.61 0.61
C LEU A 159 -7.67 -9.65 0.38
N SER A 160 -7.88 -10.91 0.79
CA SER A 160 -6.93 -12.02 0.64
C SER A 160 -6.47 -12.24 -0.81
N VAL A 161 -7.34 -12.09 -1.82
CA VAL A 161 -6.95 -12.19 -3.24
C VAL A 161 -5.95 -11.12 -3.64
N VAL A 162 -6.12 -9.92 -3.11
CA VAL A 162 -5.36 -8.72 -3.51
C VAL A 162 -4.05 -8.62 -2.76
N ALA A 163 -4.04 -9.06 -1.50
CA ALA A 163 -2.92 -8.90 -0.59
C ALA A 163 -1.57 -9.34 -1.17
N PRO A 164 -1.41 -10.50 -1.83
CA PRO A 164 -0.13 -10.90 -2.41
C PRO A 164 0.41 -9.91 -3.46
N PHE A 165 -0.47 -9.33 -4.28
CA PHE A 165 -0.08 -8.43 -5.37
C PHE A 165 0.24 -7.03 -4.85
N ALA A 166 -0.51 -6.53 -3.86
CA ALA A 166 -0.36 -5.18 -3.34
C ALA A 166 0.94 -4.96 -2.54
N ARG A 167 1.48 -5.99 -1.88
CA ARG A 167 2.58 -5.89 -0.89
C ARG A 167 3.90 -5.29 -1.36
N ALA A 168 4.14 -5.19 -2.65
CA ALA A 168 5.39 -4.65 -3.21
C ALA A 168 5.14 -3.66 -4.34
N ALA A 169 3.98 -3.01 -4.32
CA ALA A 169 3.51 -2.14 -5.39
C ALA A 169 2.79 -0.91 -4.84
N LYS A 170 2.62 0.09 -5.71
CA LYS A 170 1.52 1.04 -5.58
C LYS A 170 0.22 0.29 -5.77
N PHE A 171 -0.80 0.65 -4.99
CA PHE A 171 -2.07 -0.03 -5.10
C PHE A 171 -3.27 0.90 -4.90
N THR A 172 -4.35 0.55 -5.60
CA THR A 172 -5.71 1.03 -5.36
C THR A 172 -6.62 -0.18 -5.21
N ILE A 173 -7.35 -0.28 -4.12
CA ILE A 173 -8.37 -1.30 -3.87
C ILE A 173 -9.73 -0.62 -3.95
N ARG A 174 -10.56 -1.08 -4.88
CA ARG A 174 -11.94 -0.66 -5.04
C ARG A 174 -12.88 -1.76 -4.59
N GLN A 175 -13.92 -1.38 -3.86
CA GLN A 175 -15.06 -2.23 -3.56
C GLN A 175 -16.30 -1.59 -4.18
N ASN A 176 -16.95 -2.30 -5.11
CA ASN A 176 -18.16 -1.80 -5.77
C ASN A 176 -17.99 -0.38 -6.36
N ASP A 177 -16.82 -0.13 -6.99
CA ASP A 177 -16.39 1.14 -7.60
C ASP A 177 -15.92 2.24 -6.63
N GLU A 178 -16.16 2.09 -5.33
CA GLU A 178 -15.65 2.98 -4.30
C GLU A 178 -14.21 2.64 -3.90
N ILE A 179 -13.36 3.64 -3.71
CA ILE A 179 -11.99 3.43 -3.23
C ILE A 179 -12.05 3.06 -1.75
N LEU A 180 -11.73 1.81 -1.44
CA LEU A 180 -11.64 1.30 -0.08
C LEU A 180 -10.28 1.64 0.54
N ALA A 181 -9.21 1.48 -0.24
CA ALA A 181 -7.85 1.76 0.19
C ALA A 181 -6.97 2.13 -1.01
N GLU A 182 -5.98 2.98 -0.77
CA GLU A 182 -4.94 3.32 -1.74
C GLU A 182 -3.63 3.59 -0.99
N GLY A 183 -2.50 3.29 -1.62
CA GLY A 183 -1.20 3.49 -1.00
C GLY A 183 -0.04 2.97 -1.83
N ASP A 184 1.14 2.99 -1.22
CA ASP A 184 2.36 2.46 -1.81
C ASP A 184 3.04 1.53 -0.80
N ALA A 185 2.84 0.22 -0.97
CA ALA A 185 3.45 -0.79 -0.10
C ALA A 185 4.92 -1.06 -0.46
N SER A 186 5.42 -0.50 -1.56
CA SER A 186 6.85 -0.60 -1.91
C SER A 186 7.72 0.28 -1.01
N VAL A 187 7.11 1.25 -0.31
CA VAL A 187 7.79 2.12 0.65
C VAL A 187 7.75 1.47 2.04
N ALA A 188 8.92 1.26 2.65
CA ALA A 188 9.01 0.75 4.00
C ALA A 188 8.44 1.76 5.01
N VAL A 189 7.70 1.30 6.02
CA VAL A 189 7.12 2.18 7.06
C VAL A 189 8.17 2.79 7.96
N GLU A 190 9.28 2.09 8.18
CA GLU A 190 10.47 2.62 8.86
C GLU A 190 10.98 3.92 8.22
N SER A 191 10.70 4.13 6.92
CA SER A 191 11.03 5.36 6.20
C SER A 191 9.93 6.42 6.16
N SER A 192 8.74 6.14 6.68
CA SER A 192 7.60 7.08 6.66
C SER A 192 7.70 8.18 7.73
N GLY A 193 8.38 7.91 8.85
CA GLY A 193 8.51 8.85 9.97
C GLY A 193 7.19 9.14 10.72
N VAL A 194 6.08 8.49 10.34
CA VAL A 194 4.72 8.80 10.82
C VAL A 194 4.60 8.47 12.31
N LEU A 195 5.14 7.33 12.74
CA LEU A 195 5.08 6.85 14.12
C LEU A 195 6.01 7.65 15.05
N GLU A 196 7.16 8.09 14.54
CA GLU A 196 8.11 8.94 15.24
C GLU A 196 7.55 10.34 15.46
N ALA A 197 6.81 10.86 14.48
CA ALA A 197 6.21 12.18 14.51
C ALA A 197 4.93 12.27 15.36
N ILE A 198 4.51 11.19 16.03
CA ILE A 198 3.43 11.19 17.03
C ILE A 198 4.09 11.16 18.41
N THR A 199 4.01 12.29 19.12
CA THR A 199 4.59 12.45 20.47
C THR A 199 3.52 12.64 21.54
N THR A 200 2.30 13.07 21.15
CA THR A 200 1.19 13.33 22.06
C THR A 200 -0.11 12.62 21.64
N PRO A 201 -1.07 12.42 22.55
CA PRO A 201 -2.38 11.85 22.21
C PRO A 201 -3.15 12.68 21.17
N THR A 202 -3.04 14.00 21.21
CA THR A 202 -3.70 14.89 20.23
C THR A 202 -3.14 14.68 18.83
N GLU A 203 -1.82 14.56 18.69
CA GLU A 203 -1.18 14.25 17.41
C GLU A 203 -1.56 12.86 16.89
N PHE A 204 -1.69 11.89 17.80
CA PHE A 204 -2.17 10.55 17.44
C PHE A 204 -3.55 10.60 16.78
N PHE A 205 -4.51 11.31 17.38
CA PHE A 205 -5.85 11.45 16.80
C PHE A 205 -5.83 12.23 15.49
N ALA A 206 -5.01 13.29 15.40
CA ALA A 206 -4.87 14.08 14.18
C ALA A 206 -4.29 13.27 13.00
N LYS A 207 -3.45 12.27 13.29
CA LYS A 207 -2.80 11.40 12.30
C LYS A 207 -3.41 10.00 12.21
N PHE A 208 -4.53 9.75 12.88
CA PHE A 208 -5.10 8.41 12.98
C PHE A 208 -5.44 7.83 11.60
N ASP A 209 -6.01 8.63 10.70
CA ASP A 209 -6.38 8.17 9.36
C ASP A 209 -5.15 7.78 8.53
N GLU A 210 -4.07 8.56 8.61
CA GLU A 210 -2.80 8.26 7.94
C GLU A 210 -2.17 6.99 8.51
N LEU A 211 -2.13 6.87 9.84
CA LEU A 211 -1.61 5.69 10.52
C LEU A 211 -2.45 4.44 10.20
N ASN A 212 -3.77 4.56 10.18
CA ASN A 212 -4.67 3.45 9.86
C ASN A 212 -4.44 2.97 8.43
N LYS A 213 -4.25 3.88 7.45
CA LYS A 213 -3.86 3.51 6.09
C LYS A 213 -2.56 2.72 6.08
N VAL A 214 -1.52 3.20 6.78
CA VAL A 214 -0.23 2.51 6.88
C VAL A 214 -0.38 1.12 7.50
N ILE A 215 -1.17 1.00 8.57
CA ILE A 215 -1.45 -0.28 9.23
C ILE A 215 -2.16 -1.24 8.28
N VAL A 216 -3.19 -0.78 7.57
CA VAL A 216 -3.92 -1.58 6.59
C VAL A 216 -2.97 -2.05 5.50
N VAL A 217 -2.22 -1.13 4.87
CA VAL A 217 -1.21 -1.43 3.83
C VAL A 217 -0.26 -2.53 4.27
N GLN A 218 0.34 -2.39 5.45
CA GLN A 218 1.37 -3.31 5.96
C GLN A 218 0.81 -4.64 6.46
N ASN A 219 -0.44 -4.67 6.92
CA ASN A 219 -1.08 -5.89 7.41
C ASN A 219 -1.95 -6.58 6.36
N LEU A 220 -2.01 -6.10 5.11
CA LEU A 220 -2.75 -6.74 4.01
C LEU A 220 -2.38 -8.23 3.91
N GLY A 221 -3.24 -9.09 4.45
CA GLY A 221 -3.13 -10.56 4.49
C GLY A 221 -1.98 -11.17 5.31
N LYS A 222 -1.25 -10.40 6.13
CA LYS A 222 -0.12 -10.90 6.96
C LYS A 222 -0.07 -10.21 8.31
N THR A 223 0.42 -10.93 9.31
CA THR A 223 0.86 -10.33 10.56
C THR A 223 2.22 -9.68 10.32
N ASN A 224 2.37 -8.38 10.60
CA ASN A 224 3.67 -7.69 10.58
C ASN A 224 4.18 -7.50 12.03
N PRO A 225 5.09 -8.35 12.55
CA PRO A 225 5.57 -8.25 13.92
C PRO A 225 6.37 -6.97 14.18
N ALA A 226 7.07 -6.43 13.17
CA ALA A 226 7.85 -5.21 13.31
C ALA A 226 6.92 -4.00 13.54
N LEU A 227 5.93 -3.81 12.66
CA LEU A 227 4.90 -2.79 12.84
C LEU A 227 4.16 -2.96 14.17
N ARG A 228 3.84 -4.20 14.55
CA ARG A 228 3.22 -4.47 15.86
C ARG A 228 4.09 -3.94 17.01
N ASN A 229 5.39 -4.19 16.98
CA ASN A 229 6.31 -3.72 18.02
C ASN A 229 6.37 -2.18 18.04
N GLU A 230 6.43 -1.53 16.88
CA GLU A 230 6.41 -0.06 16.79
C GLU A 230 5.11 0.55 17.33
N LEU A 231 3.96 -0.08 17.06
CA LEU A 231 2.67 0.33 17.62
C LEU A 231 2.62 0.15 19.14
N LEU A 232 3.22 -0.91 19.67
CA LEU A 232 3.35 -1.13 21.11
C LEU A 232 4.26 -0.08 21.76
N ASP A 233 5.36 0.30 21.10
CA ASP A 233 6.25 1.35 21.57
C ASP A 233 5.58 2.74 21.52
N LEU A 234 4.80 3.03 20.47
CA LEU A 234 3.95 4.22 20.42
C LEU A 234 2.93 4.23 21.57
N GLN A 235 2.23 3.12 21.79
CA GLN A 235 1.28 2.99 22.90
C GLN A 235 1.96 3.28 24.25
N LYS A 236 3.14 2.71 24.48
CA LYS A 236 3.91 2.93 25.71
C LYS A 236 4.27 4.41 25.89
N ARG A 237 4.81 5.06 24.86
CA ARG A 237 5.16 6.50 24.89
C ARG A 237 3.95 7.38 25.22
N LEU A 238 2.80 7.11 24.60
CA LEU A 238 1.56 7.88 24.85
C LEU A 238 1.04 7.68 26.28
N MET A 239 1.13 6.46 26.81
CA MET A 239 0.73 6.18 28.21
C MET A 239 1.65 6.88 29.22
N GLU A 240 2.96 6.91 28.97
CA GLU A 240 3.93 7.66 29.79
C GLU A 240 3.63 9.16 29.77
N TRP A 241 3.30 9.71 28.60
CA TRP A 241 2.89 11.10 28.46
C TRP A 241 1.62 11.43 29.27
N ILE A 242 0.58 10.59 29.18
CA ILE A 242 -0.67 10.78 29.93
C ILE A 242 -0.41 10.74 31.45
N ALA A 243 0.42 9.79 31.91
CA ALA A 243 0.78 9.69 33.32
C ALA A 243 1.52 10.95 33.81
N TRP A 244 2.45 11.47 33.00
CA TRP A 244 3.16 12.71 33.30
C TRP A 244 2.21 13.92 33.35
N ASP A 245 1.35 14.08 32.35
CA ASP A 245 0.42 15.22 32.27
C ASP A 245 -0.56 15.23 33.46
N ASN A 246 -1.04 14.05 33.89
CA ASN A 246 -1.88 13.92 35.07
C ASN A 246 -1.15 14.32 36.36
N ARG A 247 0.12 13.93 36.52
CA ARG A 247 0.94 14.36 37.68
C ARG A 247 1.14 15.87 37.68
N ARG A 248 1.49 16.45 36.52
CA ARG A 248 1.66 17.90 36.36
C ARG A 248 0.38 18.66 36.74
N LYS A 249 -0.77 18.26 36.19
CA LYS A 249 -2.07 18.87 36.51
C LYS A 249 -2.44 18.76 37.99
N ALA A 250 -2.12 17.63 38.64
CA ALA A 250 -2.34 17.47 40.08
C ALA A 250 -1.47 18.43 40.91
N THR A 251 -0.19 18.56 40.57
CA THR A 251 0.73 19.51 41.23
C THR A 251 0.27 20.96 41.04
N GLU A 252 -0.14 21.34 39.83
CA GLU A 252 -0.67 22.68 39.53
C GLU A 252 -1.94 22.98 40.33
N ALA A 253 -2.85 22.01 40.44
CA ALA A 253 -4.06 22.14 41.25
C ALA A 253 -3.75 22.27 42.76
N MET A 254 -2.79 21.51 43.28
CA MET A 254 -2.35 21.62 44.67
C MET A 254 -1.70 22.97 44.96
N ALA A 255 -0.84 23.46 44.05
CA ALA A 255 -0.21 24.77 44.17
C ALA A 255 -1.25 25.90 44.12
N ALA A 256 -2.23 25.82 43.21
CA ALA A 256 -3.33 26.77 43.14
C ALA A 256 -4.20 26.76 44.41
N ALA A 257 -4.47 25.58 44.97
CA ALA A 257 -5.21 25.44 46.23
C ALA A 257 -4.43 26.03 47.43
N ALA A 258 -3.12 25.81 47.49
CA ALA A 258 -2.25 26.38 48.53
C ALA A 258 -2.19 27.90 48.44
N ALA A 259 -2.04 28.46 47.23
CA ALA A 259 -2.04 29.91 47.02
C ALA A 259 -3.38 30.55 47.41
N ALA A 260 -4.50 29.90 47.09
CA ALA A 260 -5.83 30.37 47.50
C ALA A 260 -6.02 30.33 49.03
N ALA A 261 -5.44 29.35 49.72
CA ALA A 261 -5.46 29.27 51.18
C ALA A 261 -4.57 30.34 51.85
N ASP A 262 -3.43 30.69 51.25
CA ASP A 262 -2.47 31.66 51.78
C ASP A 262 -2.99 33.10 51.69
N THR A 263 -3.74 33.45 50.63
CA THR A 263 -4.44 34.75 50.52
C THR A 263 -5.53 34.99 51.58
N SER A 264 -5.78 34.03 52.48
CA SER A 264 -6.70 34.19 53.63
C SER A 264 -5.99 34.54 54.95
N LYS A 265 -4.66 34.67 54.97
CA LYS A 265 -3.90 35.09 56.14
C LYS A 265 -3.23 36.46 55.93
N ASP A 266 -3.59 37.34 56.85
CA ASP A 266 -3.15 38.71 57.06
C ASP A 266 -1.66 38.98 56.81
N ASP A 267 -1.40 40.17 56.24
CA ASP A 267 -0.09 40.77 55.94
C ASP A 267 0.83 40.82 57.17
N SER A 268 1.89 40.01 57.21
CA SER A 268 3.22 40.38 57.73
C SER A 268 4.16 39.16 57.80
N ASP A 269 5.05 39.00 56.83
CA ASP A 269 6.52 38.93 57.03
C ASP A 269 7.21 38.55 55.70
N ALA A 270 8.29 39.24 55.34
CA ALA A 270 8.97 39.07 54.06
C ALA A 270 9.93 37.88 54.09
N GLY A 271 9.45 36.71 53.63
CA GLY A 271 10.24 35.48 53.48
C GLY A 271 10.94 35.37 52.13
N GLU A 272 12.16 34.82 52.15
CA GLU A 272 13.05 34.62 51.01
C GLU A 272 12.47 33.62 49.98
N VAL A 273 12.39 34.01 48.71
CA VAL A 273 11.83 33.18 47.62
C VAL A 273 12.86 32.13 47.20
N VAL A 274 12.67 30.89 47.63
CA VAL A 274 13.45 29.74 47.14
C VAL A 274 12.90 29.32 45.77
N GLU A 275 13.66 29.58 44.70
CA GLU A 275 13.30 29.15 43.34
C GLU A 275 13.30 27.63 43.22
N ASN A 276 12.22 27.08 42.66
CA ASN A 276 12.06 25.65 42.43
C ASN A 276 13.04 25.16 41.34
N PRO A 277 13.97 24.26 41.65
CA PRO A 277 15.00 23.81 40.71
C PRO A 277 14.41 23.09 39.48
N ILE A 278 13.23 22.49 39.58
CA ILE A 278 12.53 21.85 38.45
C ILE A 278 12.10 22.90 37.42
N MET A 279 11.53 24.02 37.90
CA MET A 279 11.05 25.11 37.04
C MET A 279 12.22 25.82 36.35
N LYS A 280 13.38 25.90 37.02
CA LYS A 280 14.60 26.48 36.45
C LYS A 280 15.14 25.70 35.27
N GLU A 281 15.12 24.37 35.31
CA GLU A 281 15.60 23.55 34.19
C GLU A 281 14.56 23.43 33.06
N LEU A 282 13.27 23.44 33.39
CA LEU A 282 12.19 23.53 32.40
C LEU A 282 12.23 24.83 31.60
N ALA A 283 12.54 25.97 32.24
CA ALA A 283 12.68 27.26 31.55
C ALA A 283 13.83 27.28 30.53
N LYS A 284 14.79 26.36 30.64
CA LYS A 284 15.89 26.17 29.68
C LYS A 284 15.58 25.15 28.58
N GLY A 285 14.43 24.47 28.65
CA GLY A 285 14.04 23.41 27.72
C GLY A 285 14.79 22.08 27.90
N ASP A 286 15.50 21.89 29.01
CA ASP A 286 16.25 20.66 29.28
C ASP A 286 15.38 19.67 30.07
N TYR A 287 14.62 18.86 29.32
CA TYR A 287 13.68 17.89 29.86
C TYR A 287 14.37 16.75 30.64
N ALA A 288 15.57 16.33 30.24
CA ALA A 288 16.30 15.28 30.94
C ALA A 288 16.77 15.77 32.32
N ALA A 289 17.26 17.01 32.38
CA ALA A 289 17.66 17.64 33.64
C ALA A 289 16.47 17.89 34.57
N ALA A 290 15.32 18.32 34.05
CA ALA A 290 14.10 18.50 34.85
C ALA A 290 13.60 17.19 35.48
N VAL A 291 13.67 16.07 34.74
CA VAL A 291 13.34 14.74 35.26
C VAL A 291 14.34 14.29 36.33
N ALA A 292 15.64 14.53 36.14
CA ALA A 292 16.66 14.22 37.13
C ALA A 292 16.47 15.03 38.43
N ALA A 293 16.20 16.33 38.31
CA ALA A 293 15.94 17.21 39.46
C ALA A 293 14.70 16.77 40.24
N THR A 294 13.64 16.35 39.54
CA THR A 294 12.43 15.81 40.17
C THR A 294 12.75 14.54 40.96
N LYS A 295 13.61 13.67 40.42
CA LYS A 295 14.00 12.43 41.08
C LYS A 295 14.80 12.68 42.36
N THR A 296 15.75 13.61 42.32
CA THR A 296 16.53 14.01 43.50
C THR A 296 15.65 14.59 44.62
N LEU A 297 14.58 15.32 44.26
CA LEU A 297 13.64 15.93 45.21
C LEU A 297 12.67 14.91 45.85
N VAL A 298 12.46 13.78 45.19
CA VAL A 298 11.63 12.66 45.69
C VAL A 298 12.46 11.72 46.55
N ASP A 299 13.77 11.60 46.28
CA ASP A 299 14.69 10.75 47.02
C ASP A 299 15.30 11.44 48.28
N SER A 300 15.07 12.74 48.46
CA SER A 300 15.49 13.56 49.62
C SER A 300 14.36 13.79 50.62
#